data_AF-A0A3N4PUX7-F1
#
_entry.id   AF-A0A3N4PUX7-F1
#
_cell.length_a   1.000
_cell.length_b   1.000
_cell.length_c   1.000
_cell.angle_alpha   90.00
_cell.angle_beta   90.00
_cell.angle_gamma   90.00
#
_symmetry.space_group_name_H-M   'P 1'
#
loop_
_entity.id
_entity.type
_entity.pdbx_description
1 polymer ?
#
loop_
_entity_poly.entity_id
_entity_poly.type
_entity_poly.pdbx_seq_one_letter_code
_entity_poly.pdbx_strand_id
1 'polypeptide(L)'
;MEATAQHPDILYQHLFPKIAAHVQRNSGDIDDARDVFQEALLVWLKKREEPGFVLTSTLETYLFAIARNCWLNKLKERQKIIPCEAFADMPEETQATPLREQLPRWLRSITQHCRQIIRSIYFLQEPMEKLAVRMGWKNRHTADNQKYKCLQQLRKASRQ
;
A
#
# COMPACT_ATOMS: atom_id res chain seq x y z
N MET A 1 -3.74 -31.98 28.99
CA MET A 1 -3.28 -30.92 28.08
C MET A 1 -3.61 -31.36 26.68
N GLU A 2 -4.83 -31.11 26.20
CA GLU A 2 -5.20 -31.32 24.79
C GLU A 2 -6.61 -30.75 24.60
N ALA A 3 -6.70 -29.50 24.17
CA ALA A 3 -7.97 -28.85 23.85
C ALA A 3 -7.76 -27.59 23.00
N THR A 4 -7.14 -27.70 21.81
CA THR A 4 -7.19 -26.62 20.80
C THR A 4 -7.16 -27.19 19.39
N ALA A 5 -8.09 -28.07 19.05
CA ALA A 5 -8.36 -28.47 17.67
C ALA A 5 -9.87 -28.58 17.44
N GLN A 6 -10.64 -27.55 17.84
CA GLN A 6 -12.04 -27.43 17.45
C GLN A 6 -12.19 -26.50 16.25
N HIS A 7 -12.35 -27.14 15.08
CA HIS A 7 -13.02 -26.70 13.84
C HIS A 7 -12.61 -25.36 13.19
N PRO A 8 -11.67 -25.36 12.21
CA PRO A 8 -11.55 -24.28 11.22
C PRO A 8 -12.88 -23.96 10.50
N ASP A 9 -13.84 -24.89 10.49
CA ASP A 9 -15.15 -24.75 9.87
C ASP A 9 -16.00 -23.63 10.47
N ILE A 10 -15.92 -23.38 11.78
CA ILE A 10 -16.76 -22.35 12.45
C ILE A 10 -16.27 -20.95 12.05
N LEU A 11 -14.96 -20.75 12.04
CA LEU A 11 -14.37 -19.49 11.57
C LEU A 11 -14.70 -19.27 10.10
N TYR A 12 -14.59 -20.31 9.28
CA TYR A 12 -14.97 -20.23 7.88
C TYR A 12 -16.45 -19.85 7.72
N GLN A 13 -17.37 -20.56 8.38
CA GLN A 13 -18.82 -20.33 8.26
C GLN A 13 -19.26 -18.92 8.69
N HIS A 14 -18.65 -18.33 9.71
CA HIS A 14 -19.08 -17.03 10.24
C HIS A 14 -18.30 -15.84 9.68
N LEU A 15 -16.99 -15.99 9.43
CA LEU A 15 -16.13 -14.88 9.03
C LEU A 15 -15.95 -14.80 7.52
N PHE A 16 -15.90 -15.93 6.81
CA PHE A 16 -15.73 -15.93 5.35
C PHE A 16 -16.84 -15.13 4.64
N PRO A 17 -18.15 -15.26 4.96
CA PRO A 17 -19.18 -14.47 4.30
C PRO A 17 -18.99 -12.95 4.45
N LYS A 18 -18.50 -12.50 5.61
CA LYS A 18 -18.21 -11.08 5.88
C LYS A 18 -17.04 -10.58 5.04
N ILE A 19 -15.98 -11.39 4.94
CA ILE A 19 -14.81 -11.08 4.11
C ILE A 19 -15.18 -11.11 2.62
N ALA A 20 -15.90 -12.13 2.16
CA ALA A 20 -16.36 -12.23 0.78
C ALA A 20 -17.23 -11.03 0.38
N ALA A 21 -18.20 -10.66 1.22
CA ALA A 21 -19.00 -9.47 0.98
C ALA A 21 -18.16 -8.17 0.97
N HIS A 22 -17.10 -8.09 1.77
CA HIS A 22 -16.18 -6.95 1.73
C HIS A 22 -15.38 -6.91 0.44
N VAL A 23 -14.75 -8.02 0.04
CA VAL A 23 -13.92 -8.13 -1.17
C VAL A 23 -14.75 -7.86 -2.43
N GLN A 24 -15.93 -8.47 -2.55
CA GLN A 24 -16.83 -8.27 -3.68
C GLN A 24 -17.32 -6.83 -3.85
N ARG A 25 -17.63 -6.15 -2.74
CA ARG A 25 -17.97 -4.71 -2.77
C ARG A 25 -16.78 -3.82 -3.12
N ASN A 26 -15.56 -4.35 -3.13
CA ASN A 26 -14.32 -3.61 -3.34
C ASN A 26 -13.52 -4.16 -4.53
N SER A 27 -14.19 -4.47 -5.64
CA SER A 27 -13.57 -4.86 -6.92
C SER A 27 -12.81 -6.19 -6.91
N GLY A 28 -13.27 -7.16 -6.13
CA GLY A 28 -12.75 -8.54 -6.13
C GLY A 28 -13.85 -9.55 -6.40
N ASP A 29 -13.46 -10.80 -6.62
CA ASP A 29 -14.38 -11.92 -6.80
C ASP A 29 -14.39 -12.87 -5.58
N ILE A 30 -15.05 -14.02 -5.71
CA ILE A 30 -15.13 -15.01 -4.64
C ILE A 30 -13.81 -15.76 -4.42
N ASP A 31 -12.99 -15.92 -5.46
CA ASP A 31 -11.70 -16.59 -5.36
C ASP A 31 -10.68 -15.67 -4.66
N ASP A 32 -10.73 -14.38 -4.97
CA ASP A 32 -10.03 -13.33 -4.23
C ASP A 32 -10.37 -13.36 -2.74
N ALA A 33 -11.65 -13.55 -2.41
CA ALA A 33 -12.09 -13.64 -1.03
C ALA A 33 -11.53 -14.89 -0.32
N ARG A 34 -11.43 -16.02 -1.03
CA ARG A 34 -10.83 -17.27 -0.49
C ARG A 34 -9.35 -17.06 -0.21
N ASP A 35 -8.63 -16.47 -1.15
CA ASP A 35 -7.21 -16.17 -0.98
C ASP A 35 -6.98 -15.22 0.20
N VAL A 36 -7.73 -14.12 0.26
CA VAL A 36 -7.62 -13.12 1.33
C VAL A 36 -7.93 -13.74 2.69
N PHE A 37 -8.92 -14.63 2.76
CA PHE A 37 -9.25 -15.35 3.99
C PHE A 37 -8.11 -16.26 4.45
N GLN A 38 -7.54 -17.05 3.54
CA GLN A 38 -6.42 -17.94 3.85
C GLN A 38 -5.17 -17.15 4.28
N GLU A 39 -4.86 -16.06 3.57
CA GLU A 39 -3.75 -15.17 3.91
C GLU A 39 -3.95 -14.55 5.31
N ALA A 40 -5.15 -14.08 5.63
CA ALA A 40 -5.45 -13.52 6.93
C ALA A 40 -5.28 -14.53 8.07
N LEU A 41 -5.65 -15.79 7.85
CA LEU A 41 -5.42 -16.87 8.82
C LEU A 41 -3.93 -17.16 9.02
N LEU A 42 -3.14 -17.21 7.94
CA LEU A 42 -1.68 -17.40 8.02
C LEU A 42 -1.00 -16.27 8.80
N VAL A 43 -1.38 -15.03 8.53
CA VAL A 43 -0.88 -13.86 9.26
C VAL A 43 -1.23 -13.95 10.75
N TRP A 44 -2.46 -14.34 11.09
CA TRP A 44 -2.86 -14.53 12.47
C TRP A 44 -2.07 -15.64 13.17
N LEU A 45 -1.89 -16.80 12.51
CA LEU A 45 -1.11 -17.93 13.05
C LEU A 45 0.33 -17.51 13.36
N LYS A 46 0.95 -16.71 12.49
CA LYS A 46 2.29 -16.17 12.74
C LYS A 46 2.29 -15.15 13.88
N LYS A 47 1.30 -14.25 13.92
CA LYS A 47 1.21 -13.19 14.92
C LYS A 47 1.02 -13.71 16.34
N ARG A 48 0.24 -14.78 16.53
CA ARG A 48 0.03 -15.39 17.86
C ARG A 48 1.28 -16.03 18.45
N GLU A 49 2.29 -16.34 17.63
CA GLU A 49 3.57 -16.90 18.08
C GLU A 49 4.59 -15.82 18.46
N GLU A 50 4.31 -14.55 18.16
CA GLU A 50 5.22 -13.44 18.50
C GLU A 50 5.22 -13.15 20.01
N PRO A 51 6.40 -12.97 20.64
CA PRO A 51 6.48 -12.66 22.06
C PRO A 51 5.85 -11.28 22.33
N GLY A 52 4.96 -11.21 23.32
CA GLY A 52 4.26 -9.97 23.68
C GLY A 52 2.99 -9.67 22.87
N PHE A 53 2.54 -10.59 22.01
CA PHE A 53 1.23 -10.45 21.37
C PHE A 53 0.10 -10.50 22.40
N VAL A 54 -0.74 -9.46 22.40
CA VAL A 54 -1.95 -9.38 23.23
C VAL A 54 -3.13 -9.07 22.31
N LEU A 55 -4.10 -9.99 22.27
CA LEU A 55 -5.34 -9.78 21.54
C LEU A 55 -6.27 -8.87 22.35
N THR A 56 -6.49 -7.64 21.89
CA THR A 56 -7.30 -6.61 22.58
C THR A 56 -8.72 -6.47 22.05
N SER A 57 -9.07 -7.22 21.00
CA SER A 57 -10.40 -7.24 20.37
C SER A 57 -10.88 -8.67 20.19
N THR A 58 -12.12 -8.86 19.71
CA THR A 58 -12.57 -10.22 19.37
C THR A 58 -11.71 -10.77 18.22
N LEU A 59 -11.46 -12.09 18.22
CA LEU A 59 -10.72 -12.76 17.15
C LEU A 59 -11.32 -12.45 15.77
N GLU A 60 -12.65 -12.40 15.68
CA GLU A 60 -13.37 -12.03 14.47
C GLU A 60 -13.00 -10.62 13.98
N THR A 61 -13.01 -9.63 14.87
CA THR A 61 -12.67 -8.23 14.54
C THR A 61 -11.23 -8.14 14.08
N TYR A 62 -10.33 -8.84 14.76
CA TYR A 62 -8.91 -8.86 14.45
C TYR A 62 -8.63 -9.49 13.07
N LEU A 63 -9.21 -10.67 12.80
CA LEU A 63 -9.06 -11.36 11.51
C LEU A 63 -9.71 -10.57 10.36
N PHE A 64 -10.87 -9.95 10.58
CA PHE A 64 -11.49 -9.09 9.59
C PHE A 64 -10.60 -7.87 9.26
N ALA A 65 -9.96 -7.28 10.27
CA ALA A 65 -9.02 -6.17 10.06
C ALA A 65 -7.78 -6.60 9.25
N ILE A 66 -7.25 -7.79 9.51
CA ILE A 66 -6.16 -8.37 8.71
C ILE A 66 -6.62 -8.58 7.26
N ALA A 67 -7.75 -9.25 7.05
CA ALA A 67 -8.30 -9.52 5.72
C ALA A 67 -8.54 -8.24 4.91
N ARG A 68 -9.09 -7.19 5.54
CA ARG A 68 -9.24 -5.87 4.92
C ARG A 68 -7.90 -5.29 4.47
N ASN A 69 -6.85 -5.40 5.29
CA ASN A 69 -5.52 -4.90 4.94
C ASN A 69 -4.87 -5.71 3.81
N CYS A 70 -4.99 -7.05 3.84
CA CYS A 70 -4.56 -7.93 2.74
C CYS A 70 -5.23 -7.53 1.43
N TRP A 71 -6.54 -7.32 1.43
CA TRP A 71 -7.27 -6.90 0.23
C TRP A 71 -6.84 -5.52 -0.29
N LEU A 72 -6.68 -4.53 0.60
CA LEU A 72 -6.19 -3.21 0.21
C LEU A 72 -4.78 -3.26 -0.39
N ASN A 73 -3.93 -4.18 0.05
CA ASN A 73 -2.62 -4.39 -0.54
C ASN A 73 -2.70 -5.06 -1.91
N LYS A 74 -3.52 -6.11 -2.06
CA LYS A 74 -3.81 -6.73 -3.38
C LYS A 74 -4.33 -5.71 -4.39
N LEU A 75 -5.23 -4.80 -4.00
CA LEU A 75 -5.73 -3.74 -4.87
C LEU A 75 -4.62 -2.78 -5.33
N LYS A 76 -3.69 -2.41 -4.44
CA LYS A 76 -2.53 -1.57 -4.81
C LYS A 76 -1.60 -2.28 -5.79
N GLU A 77 -1.46 -3.60 -5.67
CA GLU A 77 -0.66 -4.41 -6.59
C GLU A 77 -1.35 -4.54 -7.95
N ARG A 78 -2.67 -4.78 -7.98
CA ARG A 78 -3.46 -4.79 -9.20
C ARG A 78 -3.42 -3.46 -9.94
N GLN A 79 -3.44 -2.33 -9.23
CA GLN A 79 -3.26 -1.02 -9.87
C GLN A 79 -1.87 -0.83 -10.52
N LYS A 80 -0.86 -1.61 -10.11
CA LYS A 80 0.46 -1.61 -10.74
C LYS A 80 0.53 -2.59 -11.92
N ILE A 81 -0.34 -3.59 -11.95
CA ILE A 81 -0.42 -4.62 -12.99
C ILE A 81 -1.52 -4.20 -13.97
N ILE A 82 -1.16 -3.47 -15.02
CA ILE A 82 -2.06 -3.24 -16.16
C ILE A 82 -2.14 -4.56 -16.93
N PRO A 83 -3.31 -5.21 -17.06
CA PRO A 83 -3.44 -6.41 -17.87
C PRO A 83 -3.09 -6.10 -19.33
N CYS A 84 -2.21 -6.91 -19.93
CA CYS A 84 -1.72 -6.72 -21.30
C CYS A 84 -2.83 -6.83 -22.36
N GLU A 85 -3.99 -7.40 -22.01
CA GLU A 85 -5.12 -7.67 -22.90
C GLU A 85 -6.08 -6.47 -23.07
N ALA A 86 -5.93 -5.41 -22.28
CA ALA A 86 -6.82 -4.23 -22.32
C ALA A 86 -6.45 -3.19 -23.41
N PHE A 87 -5.52 -3.51 -24.32
CA PHE A 87 -5.03 -2.56 -25.35
C PHE A 87 -5.73 -2.67 -26.71
N ALA A 88 -6.70 -3.57 -26.89
CA ALA A 88 -7.30 -3.80 -28.20
C ALA A 88 -8.49 -2.88 -28.55
N ASP A 89 -9.22 -2.34 -27.57
CA ASP A 89 -10.44 -1.55 -27.85
C ASP A 89 -10.70 -0.47 -26.78
N MET A 90 -9.89 0.58 -26.78
CA MET A 90 -10.34 1.85 -26.21
C MET A 90 -10.07 3.01 -27.17
N PRO A 91 -11.09 3.85 -27.46
CA PRO A 91 -10.88 5.10 -28.17
C PRO A 91 -9.93 5.98 -27.35
N GLU A 92 -8.99 6.64 -28.04
CA GLU A 92 -8.00 7.58 -27.49
C GLU A 92 -8.50 8.30 -26.23
N GLU A 93 -7.90 7.98 -25.07
CA GLU A 93 -8.06 8.74 -23.84
C GLU A 93 -7.48 10.15 -24.02
N THR A 94 -8.29 11.07 -24.52
CA THR A 94 -7.90 12.48 -24.74
C THR A 94 -7.88 13.33 -23.46
N GLN A 95 -7.85 12.76 -22.25
CA GLN A 95 -8.01 13.56 -21.02
C GLN A 95 -7.01 13.29 -19.86
N ALA A 96 -6.00 12.41 -20.02
CA ALA A 96 -4.98 12.17 -18.98
C ALA A 96 -3.57 12.75 -19.29
N THR A 97 -3.44 13.51 -20.39
CA THR A 97 -2.18 14.15 -20.82
C THR A 97 -1.65 15.31 -19.96
N PRO A 98 -2.46 16.17 -19.29
CA PRO A 98 -1.90 17.40 -18.72
C PRO A 98 -0.94 17.12 -17.55
N LEU A 99 -1.23 16.17 -16.65
CA LEU A 99 -0.37 15.92 -15.48
C LEU A 99 0.94 15.21 -15.84
N ARG A 100 0.93 14.29 -16.81
CA ARG A 100 2.15 13.56 -17.24
C ARG A 100 3.16 14.48 -17.91
N GLU A 101 2.69 15.50 -18.64
CA GLU A 101 3.56 16.51 -19.26
C GLU A 101 4.00 17.61 -18.28
N GLN A 102 3.14 17.96 -17.30
CA GLN A 102 3.42 19.02 -16.34
C GLN A 102 4.43 18.63 -15.26
N LEU A 103 4.45 17.36 -14.81
CA LEU A 103 5.37 16.92 -13.76
C LEU A 103 6.86 17.10 -14.14
N PRO A 104 7.34 16.72 -15.34
CA PRO A 104 8.69 17.03 -15.79
C PRO A 104 8.99 18.53 -15.79
N ARG A 105 8.02 19.38 -16.14
CA ARG A 105 8.15 20.84 -16.14
C ARG A 105 8.33 21.38 -14.71
N TRP A 106 7.50 20.94 -13.76
CA TRP A 106 7.61 21.33 -12.35
C TRP A 106 8.91 20.83 -11.70
N LEU A 107 9.37 19.63 -12.07
CA LEU A 107 10.66 19.14 -11.59
C LEU A 107 11.82 19.99 -12.14
N ARG A 108 11.74 20.50 -13.37
CA ARG A 108 12.76 21.41 -13.91
C ARG A 108 12.79 22.77 -13.19
N SER A 109 11.66 23.25 -12.67
CA SER A 109 11.58 24.56 -12.01
C SER A 109 11.99 24.57 -10.53
N ILE A 110 12.20 23.41 -9.89
CA ILE A 110 12.78 23.34 -8.54
C ILE A 110 14.30 23.16 -8.56
N THR A 111 14.94 23.29 -7.41
CA THR A 111 16.40 23.13 -7.28
C THR A 111 16.86 21.69 -7.62
N GLN A 112 18.09 21.55 -8.13
CA GLN A 112 18.68 20.23 -8.44
C GLN A 112 18.74 19.30 -7.23
N HIS A 113 19.07 19.86 -6.06
CA HIS A 113 19.07 19.12 -4.79
C HIS A 113 17.68 18.54 -4.50
N CYS A 114 16.62 19.35 -4.59
CA CYS A 114 15.26 18.88 -4.34
C CYS A 114 14.74 17.92 -5.41
N ARG A 115 15.10 18.10 -6.69
CA ARG A 115 14.85 17.11 -7.74
C ARG A 115 15.42 15.75 -7.37
N GLN A 116 16.68 15.72 -6.92
CA GLN A 116 17.35 14.48 -6.58
C GLN A 116 16.68 13.79 -5.39
N ILE A 117 16.30 14.54 -4.36
CA ILE A 117 15.57 14.02 -3.20
C ILE A 117 14.22 13.42 -3.62
N ILE A 118 13.41 14.17 -4.38
CA ILE A 118 12.09 13.74 -4.82
C ILE A 118 12.22 12.49 -5.72
N ARG A 119 13.20 12.47 -6.62
CA ARG A 119 13.49 11.29 -7.46
C ARG A 119 13.82 10.07 -6.61
N SER A 120 14.66 10.25 -5.60
CA SER A 120 15.14 9.14 -4.76
C SER A 120 14.01 8.54 -3.92
N ILE A 121 13.16 9.38 -3.34
CA ILE A 121 12.05 8.95 -2.48
C ILE A 121 10.92 8.33 -3.30
N TYR A 122 10.48 9.01 -4.37
CA TYR A 122 9.21 8.66 -5.03
C TYR A 122 9.38 7.78 -6.27
N PHE A 123 10.52 7.85 -6.96
CA PHE A 123 10.77 7.07 -8.17
C PHE A 123 11.67 5.86 -7.89
N LEU A 124 12.71 6.04 -7.08
CA LEU A 124 13.64 4.95 -6.73
C LEU A 124 13.25 4.22 -5.44
N GLN A 125 12.25 4.74 -4.69
CA GLN A 125 11.80 4.19 -3.40
C GLN A 125 12.96 3.95 -2.41
N GLU A 126 13.98 4.81 -2.44
CA GLU A 126 15.13 4.72 -1.54
C GLU A 126 14.67 4.97 -0.10
N PRO A 127 15.00 4.07 0.86
CA PRO A 127 14.65 4.27 2.26
C PRO A 127 15.30 5.54 2.80
N MET A 128 14.57 6.28 3.64
CA MET A 128 14.98 7.60 4.11
C MET A 128 16.31 7.58 4.85
N GLU A 129 16.59 6.49 5.57
CA GLU A 129 17.84 6.26 6.29
C GLU A 129 19.03 6.20 5.32
N LYS A 130 18.90 5.47 4.21
CA LYS A 130 19.94 5.34 3.19
C LYS A 130 20.15 6.65 2.45
N LEU A 131 19.06 7.33 2.10
CA LEU A 131 19.10 8.66 1.50
C LEU A 131 19.77 9.67 2.44
N ALA A 132 19.49 9.63 3.74
CA ALA A 132 20.07 10.52 4.73
C ALA A 132 21.59 10.36 4.84
N VAL A 133 22.10 9.11 4.84
CA VAL A 133 23.53 8.84 4.80
C VAL A 133 24.15 9.40 3.52
N ARG A 134 23.54 9.11 2.36
CA ARG A 134 24.03 9.59 1.05
C ARG A 134 24.04 11.11 0.94
N MET A 135 23.09 11.79 1.57
CA MET A 135 22.96 13.25 1.59
C MET A 135 23.71 13.93 2.74
N GLY A 136 24.37 13.17 3.62
CA GLY A 136 25.14 13.70 4.75
C GLY A 136 24.28 14.32 5.86
N TRP A 137 23.04 13.87 6.05
CA TRP A 137 22.16 14.40 7.09
C TRP A 137 22.41 13.75 8.44
N LYS A 138 22.58 14.59 9.47
CA LYS A 138 22.97 14.15 10.82
C LYS A 138 21.90 13.34 11.55
N ASN A 139 20.62 13.54 11.25
CA ASN A 139 19.51 12.84 11.89
C ASN A 139 18.27 12.79 11.00
N ARG A 140 17.35 11.88 11.34
CA ARG A 140 16.09 11.67 10.62
C ARG A 140 15.22 12.93 10.55
N HIS A 141 15.17 13.73 11.61
CA HIS A 141 14.46 15.01 11.62
C HIS A 141 14.96 15.97 10.53
N THR A 142 16.27 16.03 10.29
CA THR A 142 16.85 16.82 9.19
C THR A 142 16.38 16.30 7.83
N ALA A 143 16.34 14.99 7.65
CA ALA A 143 15.86 14.36 6.42
C ALA A 143 14.39 14.68 6.12
N ASP A 144 13.53 14.57 7.13
CA ASP A 144 12.10 14.87 7.02
C ASP A 144 11.87 16.35 6.73
N ASN A 145 12.62 17.25 7.37
CA ASN A 145 12.56 18.69 7.07
C ASN A 145 13.02 19.01 5.65
N GLN A 146 14.06 18.34 5.14
CA GLN A 146 14.50 18.53 3.75
C GLN A 146 13.46 18.01 2.75
N LYS A 147 12.90 16.82 3.00
CA LYS A 147 11.76 16.30 2.21
C LYS A 147 10.61 17.29 2.19
N TYR A 148 10.22 17.82 3.35
CA TYR A 148 9.15 18.80 3.46
C TYR A 148 9.43 20.06 2.63
N LYS A 149 10.63 20.65 2.76
CA LYS A 149 11.04 21.83 1.98
C LYS A 149 10.97 21.58 0.47
N CYS A 150 11.42 20.42 0.03
CA CYS A 150 11.40 20.06 -1.39
C CYS A 150 9.99 19.84 -1.93
N LEU A 151 9.10 19.23 -1.14
CA LEU A 151 7.68 19.12 -1.50
C LEU A 151 6.99 20.50 -1.58
N GLN A 152 7.36 21.43 -0.69
CA GLN A 152 6.84 22.81 -0.77
C GLN A 152 7.32 23.54 -2.02
N GLN A 153 8.59 23.37 -2.43
CA GLN A 153 9.08 23.91 -3.70
C GLN A 153 8.29 23.34 -4.89
N LEU A 154 8.04 22.03 -4.91
CA LEU A 154 7.28 21.40 -5.98
C LEU A 154 5.82 21.88 -6.03
N ARG A 155 5.17 22.05 -4.86
CA ARG A 155 3.81 22.62 -4.77
C ARG A 155 3.74 24.06 -5.25
N LYS A 156 4.78 24.86 -5.00
CA LYS A 156 4.86 26.23 -5.52
C LYS A 156 5.00 26.22 -7.05
N ALA A 157 5.81 25.31 -7.59
CA ALA A 157 5.97 25.11 -9.03
C ALA A 157 4.69 24.62 -9.73
N SER A 158 3.83 23.86 -9.04
CA SER A 158 2.59 23.33 -9.63
C SER A 158 1.42 24.33 -9.63
N ARG A 159 1.58 25.50 -9.02
CA ARG A 159 0.56 26.57 -8.96
C ARG A 159 0.85 27.71 -9.96
N GLN A 160 1.93 27.60 -10.72
CA GLN A 160 2.33 28.52 -11.79
C GLN A 160 1.90 27.96 -13.14
#